data_AF-A0A497B3R2-F1
#
_entry.id   AF-A0A497B3R2-F1
#
_cell.length_a   1.000
_cell.length_b   1.000
_cell.length_c   1.000
_cell.angle_alpha   90.00
_cell.angle_beta   90.00
_cell.angle_gamma   90.00
#
_symmetry.space_group_name_H-M   'P 1'
#
loop_
_entity.id
_entity.type
_entity.pdbx_description
1 polymer ?
#
loop_
_entity_poly.entity_id
_entity_poly.type
_entity_poly.pdbx_seq_one_letter_code
_entity_poly.pdbx_strand_id
1 'polypeptide(L)'
;MALEWLPRDHELKDHDVGGDEFFGTEPPCVVYEKKPIVDPDGNSVAGLYSAWVWLNNPRQYNSYTTEMVKGVIAGMKRASMDRSVVAIVFTGVGDRAFCTGGNTKEYAEYYSGRPTEYALYMDLFNAMVDSILNAKKPVICRVNGMRIAGGQEIGGACDLAITSDLAVFGQAGPRHGSAPVGGSTDFLPWYLGIEDAMWNCISCESWSAYKMFRKGYVSKVLPVLKQDGEWVRNPTVITDKYVDDGEIVYGEFKSGDEYKKGR
;
A
#
# COMPACT_ATOMS: atom_id res chain seq x y z
N MET A 1 9.43 -9.44 52.03
CA MET A 1 9.97 -8.07 52.01
C MET A 1 9.90 -7.56 50.59
N ALA A 2 9.16 -6.48 50.33
CA ALA A 2 9.17 -5.84 49.02
C ALA A 2 10.57 -5.26 48.77
N LEU A 3 11.04 -5.27 47.52
CA LEU A 3 12.36 -4.76 47.09
C LEU A 3 12.42 -3.22 47.13
N GLU A 4 12.06 -2.61 48.26
CA GLU A 4 12.00 -1.15 48.45
C GLU A 4 13.37 -0.48 48.35
N TRP A 5 14.45 -1.24 48.54
CA TRP A 5 15.83 -0.76 48.41
C TRP A 5 16.31 -0.65 46.97
N LEU A 6 15.60 -1.22 45.99
CA LEU A 6 15.99 -1.17 44.58
C LEU A 6 15.39 0.10 43.93
N PRO A 7 16.20 1.08 43.52
CA PRO A 7 15.70 2.28 42.85
C PRO A 7 14.91 1.91 41.60
N ARG A 8 13.70 2.43 41.46
CA ARG A 8 12.89 2.28 40.25
C ARG A 8 13.10 3.50 39.36
N ASP A 9 13.61 3.26 38.17
CA ASP A 9 13.65 4.25 37.10
C ASP A 9 12.28 4.25 36.39
N HIS A 10 11.65 5.41 36.35
CA HIS A 10 10.35 5.62 35.72
C HIS A 10 10.45 6.39 34.40
N GLU A 11 11.68 6.77 34.00
CA GLU A 11 11.92 7.48 32.75
C GLU A 11 11.77 6.53 31.55
N LEU A 12 11.25 7.08 30.45
CA LEU A 12 11.15 6.34 29.20
C LEU A 12 12.51 6.31 28.52
N LYS A 13 12.95 5.11 28.16
CA LYS A 13 14.12 4.94 27.29
C LYS A 13 13.72 5.11 25.83
N ASP A 14 14.62 5.70 25.05
CA ASP A 14 14.56 5.66 23.61
C ASP A 14 14.90 4.24 23.13
N HIS A 15 14.03 3.70 22.28
CA HIS A 15 14.18 2.38 21.68
C HIS A 15 14.12 2.46 20.15
N ASP A 16 14.15 3.67 19.58
CA ASP A 16 14.25 3.84 18.14
C ASP A 16 15.63 3.38 17.66
N VAL A 17 15.69 2.86 16.44
CA VAL A 17 16.89 2.20 15.89
C VAL A 17 17.33 2.86 14.58
N GLY A 18 16.75 4.01 14.22
CA GLY A 18 17.15 4.83 13.08
C GLY A 18 16.76 6.30 13.30
N GLY A 19 17.36 7.20 12.54
CA GLY A 19 17.03 8.62 12.59
C GLY A 19 16.22 9.10 11.38
N ASP A 20 16.20 10.41 11.20
CA ASP A 20 15.47 11.06 10.11
C ASP A 20 16.16 10.91 8.73
N GLU A 21 17.35 10.28 8.66
CA GLU A 21 18.15 10.10 7.44
C GLU A 21 17.43 9.30 6.33
N PHE A 22 16.42 8.51 6.71
CA PHE A 22 15.64 7.70 5.78
C PHE A 22 14.41 8.43 5.21
N PHE A 23 14.16 9.66 5.66
CA PHE A 23 12.99 10.43 5.28
C PHE A 23 13.39 11.72 4.57
N GLY A 24 12.57 12.17 3.62
CA GLY A 24 12.80 13.40 2.87
C GLY A 24 11.52 14.12 2.51
N THR A 25 11.66 15.27 1.84
CA THR A 25 10.53 16.03 1.27
C THR A 25 10.53 16.03 -0.25
N GLU A 26 11.69 15.84 -0.87
CA GLU A 26 11.86 15.88 -2.33
C GLU A 26 11.90 14.48 -2.95
N PRO A 27 11.18 14.22 -4.05
CA PRO A 27 11.16 12.92 -4.70
C PRO A 27 12.50 12.61 -5.41
N PRO A 28 12.96 11.34 -5.45
CA PRO A 28 12.35 10.16 -4.83
C PRO A 28 12.74 10.01 -3.35
N CYS A 29 11.75 9.89 -2.46
CA CYS A 29 11.98 9.61 -1.03
C CYS A 29 10.78 8.93 -0.36
N VAL A 30 10.94 8.58 0.91
CA VAL A 30 9.82 8.29 1.80
C VAL A 30 9.58 9.51 2.69
N VAL A 31 8.32 9.91 2.85
CA VAL A 31 7.93 10.96 3.81
C VAL A 31 7.34 10.27 5.03
N TYR A 32 7.79 10.66 6.23
CA TYR A 32 7.21 10.24 7.49
C TYR A 32 6.57 11.44 8.20
N GLU A 33 5.29 11.34 8.54
CA GLU A 33 4.55 12.43 9.18
C GLU A 33 3.68 11.88 10.32
N LYS A 34 3.67 12.55 11.47
CA LYS A 34 2.68 12.25 12.52
C LYS A 34 1.49 13.20 12.42
N LYS A 35 0.28 12.64 12.37
CA LYS A 35 -0.98 13.40 12.37
C LYS A 35 -1.78 13.14 13.64
N PRO A 36 -2.33 14.17 14.30
CA PRO A 36 -3.22 13.97 15.44
C PRO A 36 -4.38 13.05 15.10
N ILE A 37 -4.74 12.16 16.02
CA ILE A 37 -6.01 11.44 15.94
C ILE A 37 -7.14 12.40 16.29
N VAL A 38 -8.27 12.28 15.59
CA VAL A 38 -9.48 13.05 15.88
C VAL A 38 -10.59 12.15 16.40
N ASP A 39 -11.40 12.67 17.31
CA ASP A 39 -12.64 12.03 17.76
C ASP A 39 -13.76 12.14 16.68
N PRO A 40 -14.94 11.53 16.88
CA PRO A 40 -16.04 11.63 15.92
C PRO A 40 -16.55 13.05 15.64
N ASP A 41 -16.30 14.00 16.55
CA ASP A 41 -16.68 15.41 16.43
C ASP A 41 -15.58 16.25 15.74
N GLY A 42 -14.42 15.64 15.44
CA GLY A 42 -13.29 16.27 14.76
C GLY A 42 -12.25 16.91 15.68
N ASN A 43 -12.37 16.76 17.00
CA ASN A 43 -11.41 17.32 17.95
C ASN A 43 -10.18 16.42 18.06
N SER A 44 -9.00 17.03 18.14
CA SER A 44 -7.76 16.28 18.32
C SER A 44 -7.71 15.61 19.70
N VAL A 45 -7.38 14.33 19.73
CA VAL A 45 -7.18 13.56 20.97
C VAL A 45 -5.75 13.75 21.45
N ALA A 46 -5.62 14.36 22.64
CA ALA A 46 -4.31 14.71 23.20
C ALA A 46 -3.40 13.47 23.32
N GLY A 47 -2.17 13.60 22.78
CA GLY A 47 -1.14 12.57 22.90
C GLY A 47 -1.30 11.36 21.98
N LEU A 48 -2.33 11.30 21.13
CA LEU A 48 -2.55 10.20 20.19
C LEU A 48 -2.38 10.64 18.74
N TYR A 49 -1.66 9.84 17.97
CA TYR A 49 -1.29 10.13 16.59
C TYR A 49 -1.49 8.92 15.68
N SER A 50 -1.69 9.19 14.41
CA SER A 50 -1.39 8.25 13.33
C SER A 50 -0.03 8.60 12.73
N ALA A 51 0.76 7.58 12.39
CA ALA A 51 1.96 7.76 11.60
C ALA A 51 1.62 7.57 10.12
N TRP A 52 2.04 8.48 9.27
CA TRP A 52 1.84 8.42 7.84
C TRP A 52 3.17 8.18 7.16
N VAL A 53 3.24 7.07 6.43
CA VAL A 53 4.39 6.71 5.58
C VAL A 53 3.95 6.91 4.14
N TRP A 54 4.61 7.81 3.42
CA TRP A 54 4.29 8.11 2.03
C TRP A 54 5.43 7.67 1.12
N LEU A 55 5.11 6.91 0.06
CA LEU A 55 5.98 6.80 -1.10
C LEU A 55 5.89 8.10 -1.90
N ASN A 56 6.98 8.85 -2.00
CA ASN A 56 7.06 10.11 -2.72
C ASN A 56 7.94 9.98 -3.96
N ASN A 57 7.37 9.44 -5.03
CA ASN A 57 7.97 9.43 -6.37
C ASN A 57 6.87 9.55 -7.45
N PRO A 58 6.03 10.61 -7.42
CA PRO A 58 4.78 10.66 -8.21
C PRO A 58 5.02 10.68 -9.73
N ARG A 59 6.18 11.22 -10.19
CA ARG A 59 6.55 11.23 -11.61
C ARG A 59 6.78 9.83 -12.19
N GLN A 60 7.09 8.86 -11.34
CA GLN A 60 7.28 7.45 -11.71
C GLN A 60 6.28 6.56 -10.97
N TYR A 61 5.05 7.08 -10.77
CA TYR A 61 3.93 6.36 -10.18
C TYR A 61 4.24 5.73 -8.81
N ASN A 62 5.04 6.45 -8.01
CA ASN A 62 5.49 6.02 -6.69
C ASN A 62 6.20 4.66 -6.71
N SER A 63 6.89 4.34 -7.81
CA SER A 63 7.79 3.19 -7.84
C SER A 63 8.93 3.39 -6.84
N TYR A 64 9.19 2.38 -6.00
CA TYR A 64 10.15 2.48 -4.91
C TYR A 64 11.57 2.19 -5.40
N THR A 65 12.49 3.09 -5.07
CA THR A 65 13.92 2.86 -5.21
C THR A 65 14.47 2.09 -4.02
N THR A 66 15.71 1.60 -4.11
CA THR A 66 16.40 0.94 -2.98
C THR A 66 16.40 1.77 -1.70
N GLU A 67 16.64 3.09 -1.80
CA GLU A 67 16.59 3.99 -0.64
C GLU A 67 15.17 4.15 -0.08
N MET A 68 14.15 4.16 -0.95
CA MET A 68 12.76 4.18 -0.49
C MET A 68 12.39 2.88 0.23
N VAL A 69 12.91 1.72 -0.19
CA VAL A 69 12.70 0.44 0.53
C VAL A 69 13.21 0.55 1.96
N LYS A 70 14.42 1.09 2.17
CA LYS A 70 14.97 1.39 3.50
C LYS A 70 14.09 2.37 4.28
N GLY A 71 13.59 3.41 3.61
CA GLY A 71 12.66 4.39 4.17
C GLY A 71 11.37 3.79 4.70
N VAL A 72 10.77 2.85 3.96
CA VAL A 72 9.56 2.15 4.43
C VAL A 72 9.88 1.31 5.67
N ILE A 73 10.97 0.54 5.65
CA ILE A 73 11.41 -0.26 6.81
C ILE A 73 11.58 0.62 8.05
N ALA A 74 12.29 1.74 7.91
CA ALA A 74 12.50 2.71 8.98
C ALA A 74 11.18 3.30 9.48
N GLY A 75 10.27 3.68 8.58
CA GLY A 75 8.96 4.24 8.92
C GLY A 75 8.09 3.27 9.72
N MET A 76 8.01 2.00 9.29
CA MET A 76 7.23 0.97 9.99
C MET A 76 7.79 0.68 11.38
N LYS A 77 9.13 0.62 11.51
CA LYS A 77 9.81 0.41 12.79
C LYS A 77 9.61 1.59 13.75
N ARG A 78 9.83 2.82 13.29
CA ARG A 78 9.66 4.04 14.08
C ARG A 78 8.24 4.15 14.62
N ALA A 79 7.24 3.97 13.75
CA ALA A 79 5.84 4.01 14.17
C ALA A 79 5.48 2.88 15.14
N SER A 80 6.09 1.70 14.99
CA SER A 80 5.89 0.58 15.91
C SER A 80 6.41 0.87 17.32
N MET A 81 7.50 1.62 17.45
CA MET A 81 8.14 1.94 18.73
C MET A 81 7.60 3.24 19.36
N ASP A 82 6.92 4.10 18.59
CA ASP A 82 6.31 5.32 19.11
C ASP A 82 5.03 4.98 19.92
N ARG A 83 5.08 5.29 21.22
CA ARG A 83 3.98 5.06 22.17
C ARG A 83 2.76 5.93 21.90
N SER A 84 2.96 7.08 21.26
CA SER A 84 1.90 8.03 20.90
C SER A 84 1.18 7.63 19.61
N VAL A 85 1.77 6.73 18.80
CA VAL A 85 1.18 6.25 17.55
C VAL A 85 0.25 5.07 17.83
N VAL A 86 -0.98 5.15 17.30
CA VAL A 86 -2.01 4.09 17.45
C VAL A 86 -2.29 3.33 16.15
N ALA A 87 -1.96 3.91 15.00
CA ALA A 87 -2.12 3.29 13.68
C ALA A 87 -1.13 3.89 12.66
N ILE A 88 -0.82 3.12 11.63
CA ILE A 88 0.02 3.54 10.50
C ILE A 88 -0.86 3.67 9.26
N VAL A 89 -0.74 4.78 8.53
CA VAL A 89 -1.32 4.95 7.20
C VAL A 89 -0.20 4.87 6.18
N PHE A 90 -0.25 3.87 5.31
CA PHE A 90 0.71 3.70 4.22
C PHE A 90 0.07 4.08 2.89
N THR A 91 0.66 5.02 2.17
CA THR A 91 0.06 5.58 0.96
C THR A 91 1.12 6.14 0.00
N GLY A 92 0.69 6.62 -1.18
CA GLY A 92 1.55 7.29 -2.16
C GLY A 92 1.21 8.78 -2.30
N VAL A 93 2.19 9.60 -2.65
CA VAL A 93 1.97 11.02 -2.98
C VAL A 93 1.19 11.15 -4.29
N GLY A 94 0.25 12.09 -4.34
CA GLY A 94 -0.59 12.35 -5.52
C GLY A 94 -1.85 11.48 -5.58
N ASP A 95 -2.40 11.30 -6.77
CA ASP A 95 -3.68 10.65 -7.04
C ASP A 95 -3.61 9.53 -8.11
N ARG A 96 -2.47 9.41 -8.80
CA ARG A 96 -2.32 8.45 -9.91
C ARG A 96 -1.98 7.04 -9.45
N ALA A 97 -1.19 6.93 -8.39
CA ALA A 97 -0.66 5.65 -7.94
C ALA A 97 -0.43 5.64 -6.43
N PHE A 98 -0.82 4.54 -5.79
CA PHE A 98 -0.22 4.15 -4.53
C PHE A 98 1.23 3.74 -4.78
N CYS A 99 1.42 2.75 -5.66
CA CYS A 99 2.73 2.25 -6.07
C CYS A 99 2.56 1.29 -7.26
N THR A 100 3.48 1.36 -8.23
CA THR A 100 3.55 0.41 -9.36
C THR A 100 4.65 -0.63 -9.22
N GLY A 101 5.21 -0.79 -8.02
CA GLY A 101 6.28 -1.74 -7.71
C GLY A 101 7.67 -1.13 -7.71
N GLY A 102 8.68 -1.98 -7.83
CA GLY A 102 10.07 -1.55 -7.81
C GLY A 102 10.43 -0.68 -9.01
N ASN A 103 11.43 0.18 -8.82
CA ASN A 103 11.86 1.14 -9.82
C ASN A 103 12.53 0.45 -11.01
N THR A 104 11.80 0.31 -12.12
CA THR A 104 12.31 -0.41 -13.31
C THR A 104 13.50 0.28 -13.96
N LYS A 105 13.65 1.60 -13.78
CA LYS A 105 14.85 2.32 -14.24
C LYS A 105 16.07 1.91 -13.42
N GLU A 106 15.98 1.88 -12.09
CA GLU A 106 17.05 1.40 -11.21
C GLU A 106 17.39 -0.07 -11.49
N TYR A 107 16.37 -0.91 -11.72
CA TYR A 107 16.57 -2.31 -12.12
C TYR A 107 17.39 -2.42 -13.41
N ALA A 108 17.01 -1.66 -14.44
CA ALA A 108 17.67 -1.70 -15.74
C ALA A 108 19.10 -1.14 -15.69
N GLU A 109 19.32 -0.04 -14.96
CA GLU A 109 20.59 0.70 -14.96
C GLU A 109 21.61 0.12 -13.96
N TYR A 110 21.17 -0.49 -12.86
CA TYR A 110 22.06 -0.96 -11.79
C TYR A 110 22.04 -2.47 -11.59
N TYR A 111 20.86 -3.07 -11.40
CA TYR A 111 20.76 -4.48 -11.01
C TYR A 111 20.89 -5.48 -12.16
N SER A 112 20.52 -5.08 -13.37
CA SER A 112 20.60 -5.94 -14.55
C SER A 112 22.03 -6.45 -14.78
N GLY A 113 22.16 -7.76 -14.95
CA GLY A 113 23.47 -8.42 -15.10
C GLY A 113 24.29 -8.57 -13.81
N ARG A 114 23.73 -8.24 -12.63
CA ARG A 114 24.41 -8.34 -11.33
C ARG A 114 23.66 -9.27 -10.37
N PRO A 115 23.73 -10.60 -10.55
CA PRO A 115 22.88 -11.54 -9.82
C PRO A 115 23.06 -11.51 -8.30
N THR A 116 24.29 -11.39 -7.80
CA THR A 116 24.54 -11.30 -6.35
C THR A 116 24.00 -10.01 -5.77
N GLU A 117 24.13 -8.89 -6.49
CA GLU A 117 23.60 -7.60 -6.06
C GLU A 117 22.07 -7.60 -6.05
N TYR A 118 21.46 -8.21 -7.06
CA TYR A 118 20.00 -8.37 -7.11
C TYR A 118 19.48 -9.30 -6.01
N ALA A 119 20.23 -10.33 -5.62
CA ALA A 119 19.85 -11.20 -4.50
C ALA A 119 19.81 -10.41 -3.17
N LEU A 120 20.79 -9.53 -2.92
CA LEU A 120 20.80 -8.67 -1.73
C LEU A 120 19.65 -7.64 -1.75
N TYR A 121 19.33 -7.10 -2.93
CA TYR A 121 18.15 -6.26 -3.10
C TYR A 121 16.85 -7.02 -2.76
N MET A 122 16.74 -8.28 -3.18
CA MET A 122 15.59 -9.12 -2.85
C MET A 122 15.46 -9.37 -1.35
N ASP A 123 16.56 -9.58 -0.63
CA ASP A 123 16.54 -9.68 0.84
C ASP A 123 16.06 -8.38 1.49
N LEU A 124 16.50 -7.22 0.97
CA LEU A 124 16.05 -5.92 1.45
C LEU A 124 14.56 -5.67 1.15
N PHE A 125 14.10 -6.05 -0.04
CA PHE A 125 12.69 -5.96 -0.42
C PHE A 125 11.81 -6.84 0.47
N ASN A 126 12.23 -8.08 0.74
CA ASN A 126 11.54 -8.97 1.68
C ASN A 126 11.53 -8.39 3.09
N ALA A 127 12.62 -7.77 3.54
CA ALA A 127 12.65 -7.07 4.82
C ALA A 127 11.65 -5.88 4.89
N MET A 128 11.38 -5.21 3.77
CA MET A 128 10.30 -4.21 3.71
C MET A 128 8.92 -4.85 3.88
N VAL A 129 8.64 -5.96 3.19
CA VAL A 129 7.38 -6.71 3.36
C VAL A 129 7.23 -7.17 4.83
N ASP A 130 8.28 -7.76 5.40
CA ASP A 130 8.33 -8.19 6.80
C ASP A 130 8.12 -7.03 7.77
N SER A 131 8.67 -5.84 7.48
CA SER A 131 8.50 -4.67 8.35
C SER A 131 7.04 -4.22 8.42
N ILE A 132 6.29 -4.40 7.33
CA ILE A 132 4.86 -4.09 7.26
C ILE A 132 4.07 -5.15 8.04
N LEU A 133 4.30 -6.43 7.75
CA LEU A 133 3.62 -7.56 8.41
C LEU A 133 3.87 -7.60 9.94
N ASN A 134 5.09 -7.27 10.37
CA ASN A 134 5.48 -7.34 11.77
C ASN A 134 5.26 -6.03 12.54
N ALA A 135 4.71 -5.00 11.89
CA ALA A 135 4.42 -3.72 12.53
C ALA A 135 3.59 -3.94 13.81
N LYS A 136 3.94 -3.22 14.88
CA LYS A 136 3.27 -3.36 16.19
C LYS A 136 2.01 -2.53 16.32
N LYS A 137 1.58 -1.92 15.21
CA LYS A 137 0.41 -1.04 15.09
C LYS A 137 -0.35 -1.45 13.82
N PRO A 138 -1.69 -1.34 13.79
CA PRO A 138 -2.44 -1.60 12.58
C PRO A 138 -1.96 -0.74 11.42
N VAL A 139 -1.68 -1.35 10.27
CA VAL A 139 -1.24 -0.72 9.02
C VAL A 139 -2.40 -0.66 8.05
N ILE A 140 -2.85 0.56 7.75
CA ILE A 140 -3.92 0.84 6.81
C ILE A 140 -3.30 1.29 5.49
N CYS A 141 -3.49 0.48 4.44
CA CYS A 141 -3.15 0.87 3.08
C CYS A 141 -4.22 1.83 2.54
N ARG A 142 -3.88 3.12 2.45
CA ARG A 142 -4.72 4.11 1.76
C ARG A 142 -4.33 4.13 0.29
N VAL A 143 -5.13 3.49 -0.55
CA VAL A 143 -4.88 3.36 -1.99
C VAL A 143 -5.45 4.57 -2.71
N ASN A 144 -4.58 5.48 -3.14
CA ASN A 144 -4.95 6.71 -3.85
C ASN A 144 -5.09 6.53 -5.37
N GLY A 145 -4.51 5.47 -5.95
CA GLY A 145 -4.57 5.18 -7.39
C GLY A 145 -4.06 3.77 -7.71
N MET A 146 -3.34 3.59 -8.82
CA MET A 146 -2.72 2.31 -9.20
C MET A 146 -1.99 1.62 -8.04
N ARG A 147 -2.30 0.35 -7.83
CA ARG A 147 -1.61 -0.56 -6.89
C ARG A 147 -1.24 -1.83 -7.66
N ILE A 148 -0.05 -1.81 -8.27
CA ILE A 148 0.36 -2.78 -9.29
C ILE A 148 1.70 -3.42 -8.91
N ALA A 149 1.88 -4.71 -9.24
CA ALA A 149 3.13 -5.46 -9.06
C ALA A 149 3.65 -5.39 -7.62
N GLY A 150 4.90 -4.95 -7.39
CA GLY A 150 5.42 -4.74 -6.04
C GLY A 150 4.58 -3.82 -5.16
N GLY A 151 3.84 -2.88 -5.75
CA GLY A 151 2.86 -2.08 -5.03
C GLY A 151 1.67 -2.90 -4.53
N GLN A 152 1.24 -3.90 -5.32
CA GLN A 152 0.22 -4.85 -4.90
C GLN A 152 0.69 -5.72 -3.73
N GLU A 153 1.96 -6.14 -3.77
CA GLU A 153 2.64 -6.93 -2.73
C GLU A 153 2.71 -6.17 -1.39
N ILE A 154 3.34 -5.00 -1.37
CA ILE A 154 3.50 -4.22 -0.13
C ILE A 154 2.16 -3.71 0.43
N GLY A 155 1.20 -3.42 -0.45
CA GLY A 155 -0.14 -3.07 0.02
C GLY A 155 -0.92 -4.29 0.54
N GLY A 156 -0.53 -5.51 0.15
CA GLY A 156 -1.17 -6.77 0.55
C GLY A 156 -0.60 -7.31 1.86
N ALA A 157 0.59 -6.81 2.23
CA ALA A 157 1.18 -6.99 3.55
C ALA A 157 0.51 -6.10 4.62
N CYS A 158 -0.23 -5.06 4.24
CA CYS A 158 -0.97 -4.22 5.18
C CYS A 158 -2.21 -4.96 5.72
N ASP A 159 -2.66 -4.60 6.93
CA ASP A 159 -3.81 -5.27 7.58
C ASP A 159 -5.14 -5.02 6.85
N LEU A 160 -5.37 -3.78 6.40
CA LEU A 160 -6.61 -3.38 5.73
C LEU A 160 -6.32 -2.38 4.61
N ALA A 161 -7.19 -2.36 3.59
CA ALA A 161 -7.09 -1.41 2.49
C ALA A 161 -8.38 -0.59 2.34
N ILE A 162 -8.22 0.74 2.29
CA ILE A 162 -9.27 1.70 1.94
C ILE A 162 -8.85 2.36 0.63
N THR A 163 -9.66 2.22 -0.41
CA THR A 163 -9.26 2.58 -1.76
C THR A 163 -10.14 3.65 -2.39
N SER A 164 -9.49 4.54 -3.14
CA SER A 164 -10.10 5.28 -4.23
C SER A 164 -10.82 4.31 -5.16
N ASP A 165 -12.00 4.69 -5.64
CA ASP A 165 -12.75 3.90 -6.59
C ASP A 165 -12.26 4.00 -8.04
N LEU A 166 -11.32 4.90 -8.29
CA LEU A 166 -10.54 4.99 -9.53
C LEU A 166 -9.29 4.09 -9.52
N ALA A 167 -8.95 3.50 -8.37
CA ALA A 167 -7.78 2.64 -8.27
C ALA A 167 -7.94 1.38 -9.15
N VAL A 168 -6.81 0.97 -9.71
CA VAL A 168 -6.69 -0.28 -10.47
C VAL A 168 -5.59 -1.14 -9.85
N PHE A 169 -5.83 -2.44 -9.85
CA PHE A 169 -5.01 -3.43 -9.17
C PHE A 169 -4.56 -4.51 -10.15
N GLY A 170 -3.46 -5.19 -9.84
CA GLY A 170 -3.01 -6.33 -10.65
C GLY A 170 -1.51 -6.57 -10.55
N GLN A 171 -1.05 -7.60 -11.25
CA GLN A 171 0.37 -7.94 -11.37
C GLN A 171 0.96 -7.47 -12.70
N ALA A 172 2.28 -7.31 -12.74
CA ALA A 172 3.01 -7.03 -13.97
C ALA A 172 4.27 -7.89 -14.15
N GLY A 173 4.78 -8.53 -13.10
CA GLY A 173 6.00 -9.34 -13.13
C GLY A 173 6.01 -10.39 -14.25
N PRO A 174 4.98 -11.25 -14.36
CA PRO A 174 4.95 -12.32 -15.37
C PRO A 174 5.05 -11.84 -16.82
N ARG A 175 4.51 -10.65 -17.15
CA ARG A 175 4.67 -10.06 -18.49
C ARG A 175 6.12 -9.71 -18.85
N HIS A 176 7.00 -9.59 -17.85
CA HIS A 176 8.40 -9.22 -18.01
C HIS A 176 9.35 -10.39 -17.70
N GLY A 177 8.86 -11.63 -17.66
CA GLY A 177 9.66 -12.81 -17.32
C GLY A 177 10.10 -12.85 -15.85
N SER A 178 9.40 -12.13 -14.98
CA SER A 178 9.62 -12.10 -13.53
C SER A 178 8.46 -12.78 -12.79
N ALA A 179 8.65 -13.09 -11.51
CA ALA A 179 7.61 -13.61 -10.62
C ALA A 179 7.35 -12.61 -9.49
N PRO A 180 6.10 -12.51 -8.99
CA PRO A 180 5.83 -11.71 -7.81
C PRO A 180 6.33 -12.46 -6.57
N VAL A 181 7.37 -11.93 -5.93
CA VAL A 181 8.18 -12.59 -4.89
C VAL A 181 8.20 -11.81 -3.56
N GLY A 182 7.40 -10.76 -3.44
CA GLY A 182 7.17 -9.97 -2.22
C GLY A 182 5.94 -10.41 -1.45
N GLY A 183 5.59 -11.69 -1.52
CA GLY A 183 4.48 -12.27 -0.77
C GLY A 183 3.16 -12.41 -1.53
N SER A 184 3.03 -11.93 -2.79
CA SER A 184 1.78 -12.18 -3.53
C SER A 184 1.51 -13.67 -3.75
N THR A 185 2.53 -14.47 -4.03
CA THR A 185 2.40 -15.93 -4.15
C THR A 185 2.04 -16.62 -2.85
N ASP A 186 2.34 -15.99 -1.71
CA ASP A 186 2.10 -16.53 -0.38
C ASP A 186 0.73 -16.08 0.17
N PHE A 187 0.37 -14.81 -0.02
CA PHE A 187 -0.78 -14.18 0.62
C PHE A 187 -2.03 -14.14 -0.28
N LEU A 188 -1.91 -14.08 -1.61
CA LEU A 188 -3.10 -14.04 -2.50
C LEU A 188 -4.09 -15.19 -2.22
N PRO A 189 -3.65 -16.45 -2.00
CA PRO A 189 -4.57 -17.54 -1.67
C PRO A 189 -5.31 -17.39 -0.34
N TRP A 190 -4.84 -16.51 0.56
CA TRP A 190 -5.54 -16.21 1.82
C TRP A 190 -6.60 -15.11 1.65
N TYR A 191 -6.45 -14.25 0.64
CA TYR A 191 -7.39 -13.16 0.36
C TYR A 191 -8.43 -13.51 -0.70
N LEU A 192 -8.09 -14.41 -1.63
CA LEU A 192 -8.90 -14.79 -2.78
C LEU A 192 -9.09 -16.30 -2.81
N GLY A 193 -10.13 -16.77 -3.51
CA GLY A 193 -10.18 -18.17 -3.92
C GLY A 193 -8.96 -18.52 -4.79
N ILE A 194 -8.45 -19.75 -4.70
CA ILE A 194 -7.19 -20.13 -5.36
C ILE A 194 -7.18 -19.88 -6.87
N GLU A 195 -8.31 -20.08 -7.57
CA GLU A 195 -8.45 -19.77 -9.00
C GLU A 195 -8.33 -18.27 -9.28
N ASP A 196 -8.97 -17.43 -8.48
CA ASP A 196 -8.84 -15.97 -8.59
C ASP A 196 -7.42 -15.51 -8.25
N ALA A 197 -6.79 -16.11 -7.25
CA ALA A 197 -5.41 -15.83 -6.87
C ALA A 197 -4.44 -16.14 -8.03
N MET A 198 -4.56 -17.33 -8.64
CA MET A 198 -3.76 -17.72 -9.78
C MET A 198 -4.02 -16.82 -10.99
N TRP A 199 -5.28 -16.56 -11.33
CA TRP A 199 -5.63 -15.68 -12.46
C TRP A 199 -5.12 -14.25 -12.25
N ASN A 200 -5.35 -13.66 -11.08
CA ASN A 200 -4.85 -12.32 -10.74
C ASN A 200 -3.32 -12.26 -10.84
N CYS A 201 -2.65 -13.33 -10.44
CA CYS A 201 -1.20 -13.44 -10.47
C CYS A 201 -0.65 -13.49 -11.91
N ILE A 202 -1.18 -14.39 -12.76
CA ILE A 202 -0.56 -14.72 -14.06
C ILE A 202 -1.12 -13.95 -15.26
N SER A 203 -2.42 -13.57 -15.24
CA SER A 203 -3.05 -12.88 -16.39
C SER A 203 -2.50 -11.46 -16.59
N CYS A 204 -1.99 -10.86 -15.51
CA CYS A 204 -1.57 -9.46 -15.44
C CYS A 204 -2.68 -8.48 -15.87
N GLU A 205 -3.94 -8.91 -15.82
CA GLU A 205 -5.10 -8.05 -16.07
C GLU A 205 -5.27 -7.04 -14.95
N SER A 206 -5.71 -5.84 -15.30
CA SER A 206 -6.08 -4.84 -14.31
C SER A 206 -7.49 -5.13 -13.80
N TRP A 207 -7.65 -5.13 -12.48
CA TRP A 207 -8.93 -5.25 -11.80
C TRP A 207 -9.31 -3.92 -11.18
N SER A 208 -10.59 -3.56 -11.25
CA SER A 208 -11.08 -2.33 -10.61
C SER A 208 -11.12 -2.47 -9.08
N ALA A 209 -11.14 -1.32 -8.38
CA ALA A 209 -11.38 -1.28 -6.94
C ALA A 209 -12.66 -2.03 -6.51
N TYR A 210 -13.74 -1.92 -7.29
CA TYR A 210 -15.01 -2.59 -6.99
C TYR A 210 -14.94 -4.11 -7.19
N LYS A 211 -14.19 -4.59 -8.19
CA LYS A 211 -13.92 -6.03 -8.37
C LYS A 211 -13.11 -6.56 -7.19
N MET A 212 -12.07 -5.85 -6.79
CA MET A 212 -11.25 -6.22 -5.62
C MET A 212 -12.09 -6.26 -4.34
N PHE A 213 -12.99 -5.30 -4.15
CA PHE A 213 -13.91 -5.28 -3.00
C PHE A 213 -14.89 -6.45 -3.01
N ARG A 214 -15.53 -6.72 -4.16
CA ARG A 214 -16.43 -7.86 -4.35
C ARG A 214 -15.76 -9.20 -4.05
N LYS A 215 -14.47 -9.31 -4.39
CA LYS A 215 -13.66 -10.51 -4.17
C LYS A 215 -13.07 -10.60 -2.74
N GLY A 216 -13.33 -9.62 -1.87
CA GLY A 216 -12.85 -9.62 -0.49
C GLY A 216 -11.40 -9.15 -0.29
N TYR A 217 -10.74 -8.65 -1.34
CA TYR A 217 -9.32 -8.28 -1.30
C TYR A 217 -9.08 -6.89 -0.67
N VAL A 218 -10.07 -6.00 -0.72
CA VAL A 218 -10.00 -4.67 -0.09
C VAL A 218 -11.23 -4.43 0.78
N SER A 219 -11.07 -3.63 1.84
CA SER A 219 -12.09 -3.48 2.88
C SER A 219 -13.13 -2.42 2.56
N LYS A 220 -12.77 -1.37 1.81
CA LYS A 220 -13.70 -0.28 1.46
C LYS A 220 -13.28 0.47 0.21
N VAL A 221 -14.28 0.83 -0.61
CA VAL A 221 -14.13 1.61 -1.85
C VAL A 221 -14.90 2.91 -1.75
N LEU A 222 -14.22 4.05 -1.94
CA LEU A 222 -14.77 5.39 -1.80
C LEU A 222 -14.68 6.18 -3.11
N PRO A 223 -15.76 6.89 -3.50
CA PRO A 223 -15.71 7.79 -4.64
C PRO A 223 -14.75 8.94 -4.38
N VAL A 224 -13.95 9.29 -5.41
CA VAL A 224 -13.02 10.43 -5.34
C VAL A 224 -13.28 11.49 -6.41
N LEU A 225 -14.23 11.26 -7.32
CA LEU A 225 -14.67 12.25 -8.29
C LEU A 225 -15.81 13.09 -7.71
N LYS A 226 -15.78 14.39 -7.98
CA LYS A 226 -16.90 15.30 -7.71
C LYS A 226 -17.49 15.84 -9.01
N GLN A 227 -18.81 15.81 -9.13
CA GLN A 227 -19.56 16.48 -10.18
C GLN A 227 -20.70 17.24 -9.50
N ASP A 228 -20.84 18.53 -9.81
CA ASP A 228 -21.86 19.42 -9.22
C ASP A 228 -21.91 19.41 -7.68
N GLY A 229 -20.75 19.23 -7.04
CA GLY A 229 -20.61 19.18 -5.58
C GLY A 229 -20.81 17.79 -4.95
N GLU A 230 -21.36 16.84 -5.70
CA GLU A 230 -21.66 15.48 -5.25
C GLU A 230 -20.55 14.50 -5.62
N TRP A 231 -20.34 13.49 -4.76
CA TRP A 231 -19.39 12.43 -5.04
C TRP A 231 -19.98 11.43 -6.02
N VAL A 232 -19.29 11.23 -7.14
CA VAL A 232 -19.73 10.33 -8.20
C VAL A 232 -18.86 9.07 -8.21
N ARG A 233 -19.52 7.92 -8.34
CA ARG A 233 -18.87 6.62 -8.48
C ARG A 233 -18.12 6.54 -9.82
N ASN A 234 -17.03 5.79 -9.85
CA ASN A 234 -16.21 5.60 -11.04
C ASN A 234 -17.08 5.30 -12.29
N PRO A 235 -17.18 6.22 -13.26
CA PRO A 235 -18.09 6.08 -14.39
C PRO A 235 -17.64 5.00 -15.38
N THR A 236 -16.39 4.52 -15.29
CA THR A 236 -15.83 3.46 -16.14
C THR A 236 -16.11 2.05 -15.64
N VAL A 237 -16.74 1.90 -14.46
CA VAL A 237 -17.01 0.60 -13.82
C VAL A 237 -18.50 0.40 -13.63
N ILE A 238 -18.97 -0.84 -13.80
CA ILE A 238 -20.37 -1.21 -13.54
C ILE A 238 -20.59 -1.27 -12.02
N THR A 239 -21.43 -0.38 -11.49
CA THR A 239 -21.68 -0.26 -10.04
C THR A 239 -23.17 -0.30 -9.66
N ASP A 240 -24.04 -0.31 -10.67
CA ASP A 240 -25.50 -0.27 -10.60
C ASP A 240 -26.16 -1.62 -10.95
N LYS A 241 -25.39 -2.58 -11.46
CA LYS A 241 -25.86 -3.91 -11.86
C LYS A 241 -24.95 -4.99 -11.29
N TYR A 242 -25.53 -6.07 -10.74
CA TYR A 242 -24.77 -7.18 -10.18
C TYR A 242 -24.63 -8.37 -11.13
N VAL A 243 -25.71 -8.77 -11.79
CA VAL A 243 -25.73 -9.90 -12.73
C VAL A 243 -26.23 -9.42 -14.09
N ASP A 244 -25.58 -9.87 -15.16
CA ASP A 244 -26.04 -9.72 -16.54
C ASP A 244 -25.83 -11.02 -17.32
N ASP A 245 -26.86 -11.53 -17.98
CA ASP A 245 -26.82 -12.79 -18.73
C ASP A 245 -26.18 -13.98 -17.95
N GLY A 246 -26.45 -14.06 -16.65
CA GLY A 246 -25.89 -15.07 -15.75
C GLY A 246 -24.46 -14.79 -15.25
N GLU A 247 -23.79 -13.77 -15.77
CA GLU A 247 -22.45 -13.35 -15.37
C GLU A 247 -22.48 -12.29 -14.26
N ILE A 248 -21.50 -12.34 -13.35
CA ILE A 248 -21.35 -11.29 -12.33
C ILE A 248 -20.60 -10.10 -12.94
N VAL A 249 -21.30 -8.99 -13.14
CA VAL A 249 -20.76 -7.78 -13.79
C VAL A 249 -20.40 -6.65 -12.82
N TYR A 250 -20.85 -6.70 -11.56
CA TYR A 250 -20.49 -5.67 -10.58
C TYR A 250 -18.98 -5.59 -10.39
N GLY A 251 -18.45 -4.39 -10.58
CA GLY A 251 -17.03 -4.10 -10.48
C GLY A 251 -16.22 -4.42 -11.75
N GLU A 252 -16.82 -5.00 -12.79
CA GLU A 252 -16.14 -5.10 -14.07
C GLU A 252 -16.10 -3.73 -14.76
N PHE A 253 -15.04 -3.50 -15.55
CA PHE A 253 -14.98 -2.30 -16.38
C PHE A 253 -16.08 -2.35 -17.45
N LYS A 254 -16.69 -1.21 -17.73
CA LYS A 254 -17.56 -1.05 -18.89
C LYS A 254 -16.75 -1.32 -20.16
N SER A 255 -17.42 -1.66 -21.26
CA SER A 255 -16.79 -1.95 -22.54
C SER A 255 -17.11 -0.89 -23.59
N GLY A 256 -16.36 -0.90 -24.70
CA GLY A 256 -16.65 -0.09 -25.88
C GLY A 256 -16.80 1.41 -25.60
N ASP A 257 -17.89 1.99 -26.09
CA ASP A 257 -18.14 3.43 -26.01
C ASP A 257 -18.55 3.90 -24.62
N GLU A 258 -19.10 3.02 -23.78
CA GLU A 258 -19.43 3.37 -22.40
C GLU A 258 -18.17 3.60 -21.57
N TYR A 259 -17.14 2.79 -21.76
CA TYR A 259 -15.84 3.01 -21.14
C TYR A 259 -15.20 4.34 -21.59
N LYS A 260 -15.25 4.62 -22.89
CA LYS A 260 -14.70 5.88 -23.45
C LYS A 260 -15.42 7.11 -22.92
N LYS A 261 -16.75 7.05 -22.77
CA LYS A 261 -17.55 8.16 -22.21
C LYS A 261 -17.27 8.41 -20.73
N GLY A 262 -16.86 7.38 -20.00
CA GLY A 262 -16.51 7.50 -18.58
C GLY A 262 -15.09 8.01 -18.31
N ARG A 263 -14.19 7.92 -19.30
CA ARG A 263 -12.82 8.45 -19.19
C ARG A 263 -12.77 9.96 -19.39
#